data_AF-A0A0N9N832-F1
#
_entry.id   AF-A0A0N9N832-F1
#
_cell.length_a   1.000
_cell.length_b   1.000
_cell.length_c   1.000
_cell.angle_alpha   90.00
_cell.angle_beta   90.00
_cell.angle_gamma   90.00
#
_symmetry.space_group_name_H-M   'P 1'
#
loop_
_entity.id
_entity.type
_entity.pdbx_description
1 polymer ?
#
loop_
_entity_poly.entity_id
_entity_poly.type
_entity_poly.pdbx_seq_one_letter_code
_entity_poly.pdbx_strand_id
1 'polypeptide(L)'
;MGNDPESGGPSAVWSAAAAVVLTVRVVAVIATPILVFAWLVAAVRSGLLNGWMWWAVGAALALLISSYLYSYLRVRYPSRSERWEP
;
A
#
# COMPACT_ATOMS: atom_id res chain seq x y z
N MET A 1 -37.13 -3.73 20.16
CA MET A 1 -36.42 -4.85 20.79
C MET A 1 -36.35 -5.96 19.77
N GLY A 2 -35.24 -6.29 19.11
CA GLY A 2 -33.84 -5.91 19.23
C GLY A 2 -33.04 -6.98 18.46
N ASN A 3 -31.96 -6.55 17.81
CA ASN A 3 -30.86 -7.36 17.28
C ASN A 3 -31.02 -7.89 15.85
N ASP A 4 -31.15 -6.98 14.88
CA ASP A 4 -30.54 -7.23 13.58
C ASP A 4 -29.02 -7.07 13.76
N PRO A 5 -28.20 -8.12 13.57
CA PRO A 5 -26.76 -7.93 13.58
C PRO A 5 -26.41 -7.04 12.39
N GLU A 6 -26.10 -5.78 12.67
CA GLU A 6 -25.49 -4.86 11.73
C GLU A 6 -24.32 -5.60 11.07
N SER A 7 -24.54 -6.02 9.83
CA SER A 7 -23.60 -6.81 9.05
C SER A 7 -22.48 -5.90 8.55
N GLY A 8 -21.72 -5.32 9.47
CA GLY A 8 -20.42 -4.70 9.20
C GLY A 8 -19.33 -5.69 8.75
N GLY A 9 -19.69 -6.95 8.49
CA GLY A 9 -18.77 -8.07 8.30
C GLY A 9 -17.90 -7.99 7.05
N PRO A 10 -18.39 -7.58 5.86
CA PRO A 10 -17.55 -7.48 4.67
C PRO A 10 -17.17 -6.04 4.31
N SER A 11 -18.14 -5.11 4.20
CA SER A 11 -17.92 -3.76 3.65
C SER A 11 -17.00 -2.89 4.51
N ALA A 12 -17.10 -2.99 5.85
CA ALA A 12 -16.22 -2.26 6.76
C ALA A 12 -14.79 -2.82 6.72
N VAL A 13 -14.63 -4.14 6.68
CA VAL A 13 -13.32 -4.81 6.55
C VAL A 13 -12.63 -4.43 5.23
N TRP A 14 -13.38 -4.41 4.13
CA TRP A 14 -12.85 -3.99 2.83
C TRP A 14 -12.50 -2.50 2.78
N SER A 15 -13.31 -1.63 3.40
CA SER A 15 -13.01 -0.20 3.50
C SER A 15 -11.76 0.05 4.35
N ALA A 16 -11.62 -0.66 5.47
CA ALA A 16 -10.42 -0.61 6.31
C ALA A 16 -9.19 -1.12 5.54
N ALA A 17 -9.32 -2.23 4.79
CA ALA A 17 -8.24 -2.73 3.95
C ALA A 17 -7.80 -1.71 2.89
N ALA A 18 -8.74 -1.04 2.22
CA ALA A 18 -8.43 0.01 1.27
C ALA A 18 -7.71 1.20 1.93
N ALA A 19 -8.16 1.63 3.11
CA ALA A 19 -7.52 2.72 3.86
C ALA A 19 -6.09 2.35 4.29
N VAL A 20 -5.87 1.11 4.76
CA VAL A 20 -4.53 0.60 5.10
C VAL A 20 -3.64 0.57 3.86
N VAL A 21 -4.13 0.05 2.73
CA VAL A 21 -3.38 0.02 1.46
C VAL A 21 -2.97 1.41 1.04
N LEU A 22 -3.89 2.37 1.11
CA LEU A 22 -3.63 3.76 0.76
C LEU A 22 -2.57 4.37 1.68
N THR A 23 -2.67 4.13 2.98
CA THR A 23 -1.73 4.62 3.99
C THR A 23 -0.34 4.06 3.76
N VAL A 24 -0.24 2.73 3.61
CA VAL A 24 1.02 2.04 3.27
C VAL A 24 1.58 2.60 1.97
N ARG A 25 0.73 2.91 0.98
CA ARG A 25 1.19 3.48 -0.29
C ARG A 25 1.84 4.84 -0.08
N VAL A 26 1.18 5.75 0.62
CA VAL A 26 1.71 7.09 0.87
C VAL A 26 3.04 7.01 1.62
N VAL A 27 3.09 6.20 2.69
CA VAL A 27 4.31 5.99 3.47
C VAL A 27 5.42 5.40 2.60
N ALA A 28 5.12 4.38 1.79
CA ALA A 28 6.13 3.69 0.99
C ALA A 28 6.62 4.55 -0.18
N VAL A 29 5.78 5.42 -0.77
CA VAL A 29 6.21 6.40 -1.79
C VAL A 29 7.24 7.37 -1.20
N ILE A 30 7.07 7.79 0.06
CA ILE A 30 7.98 8.74 0.73
C ILE A 30 9.22 8.01 1.25
N ALA A 31 9.07 6.83 1.86
CA ALA A 31 10.15 6.09 2.48
C ALA A 31 11.11 5.49 1.45
N THR A 32 10.60 5.01 0.30
CA THR A 32 11.42 4.38 -0.75
C THR A 32 12.58 5.28 -1.22
N PRO A 33 12.37 6.53 -1.66
CA PRO A 33 13.48 7.38 -2.10
C PRO A 33 14.47 7.64 -0.96
N ILE A 34 14.02 7.87 0.27
CA ILE A 34 14.90 8.08 1.43
C ILE A 34 15.80 6.86 1.66
N LEU A 35 15.22 5.66 1.64
CA LEU A 35 15.93 4.40 1.84
C LEU A 35 16.89 4.09 0.69
N VAL A 36 16.50 4.40 -0.55
CA VAL A 36 17.37 4.28 -1.73
C VAL A 36 18.56 5.24 -1.63
N PHE A 37 18.35 6.50 -1.24
CA PHE A 37 19.43 7.46 -1.04
C PHE A 37 20.37 7.04 0.09
N ALA A 38 19.83 6.58 1.22
CA ALA A 38 20.64 6.06 2.31
C ALA A 38 21.47 4.85 1.87
N TRP A 39 20.89 3.95 1.06
CA TRP A 39 21.62 2.84 0.46
C TRP A 39 22.72 3.31 -0.50
N LEU A 40 22.46 4.30 -1.36
CA LEU A 40 23.49 4.85 -2.27
C LEU A 40 24.66 5.45 -1.49
N VAL A 41 24.38 6.24 -0.44
CA VAL A 41 25.42 6.80 0.45
C VAL A 41 26.22 5.68 1.11
N ALA A 42 25.55 4.64 1.61
CA ALA A 42 26.23 3.47 2.17
C ALA A 42 27.03 2.71 1.11
N ALA A 43 26.53 2.59 -0.13
CA ALA A 43 27.17 1.86 -1.21
C ALA A 43 28.50 2.48 -1.62
N VAL A 44 28.62 3.81 -1.57
CA VAL A 44 29.89 4.52 -1.78
C VAL A 44 30.92 4.15 -0.70
N ARG A 45 30.48 3.90 0.54
CA ARG A 45 31.39 3.64 1.67
C ARG A 45 31.77 2.16 1.83
N SER A 46 30.83 1.24 1.68
CA SER A 46 31.00 -0.18 2.01
C SER A 46 30.69 -1.14 0.86
N GLY A 47 30.45 -0.62 -0.34
CA GLY A 47 30.10 -1.41 -1.52
C GLY A 47 28.60 -1.66 -1.66
N LEU A 48 28.19 -2.14 -2.85
CA LEU A 48 26.78 -2.25 -3.26
C LEU A 48 25.96 -3.22 -2.41
N LEU A 49 26.54 -4.36 -2.00
CA LEU A 49 25.88 -5.41 -1.23
C LEU A 49 25.97 -5.17 0.29
N ASN A 50 25.61 -3.96 0.72
CA ASN A 50 25.58 -3.63 2.15
C ASN A 50 24.15 -3.81 2.73
N GLY A 51 24.05 -3.84 4.06
CA GLY A 51 22.77 -4.06 4.77
C GLY A 51 21.67 -3.02 4.47
N TRP A 52 22.03 -1.82 4.01
CA TRP A 52 21.03 -0.81 3.60
C TRP A 52 20.27 -1.18 2.33
N MET A 53 20.84 -2.06 1.50
CA MET A 53 20.18 -2.57 0.30
C MET A 53 18.84 -3.22 0.65
N TRP A 54 18.81 -4.00 1.73
CA TRP A 54 17.63 -4.73 2.16
C TRP A 54 16.48 -3.82 2.59
N TRP A 55 16.79 -2.66 3.18
CA TRP A 55 15.77 -1.67 3.53
C TRP A 55 15.17 -1.01 2.28
N ALA A 56 16.01 -0.67 1.29
CA ALA A 56 15.54 -0.13 0.02
C ALA A 56 14.67 -1.15 -0.75
N VAL A 57 15.13 -2.42 -0.81
CA VAL A 57 14.37 -3.52 -1.42
C VAL A 57 13.05 -3.76 -0.69
N GLY A 58 13.04 -3.73 0.64
CA GLY A 58 11.83 -3.89 1.45
C GLY A 58 10.78 -2.81 1.19
N ALA A 59 11.19 -1.55 1.06
CA ALA A 59 10.29 -0.45 0.74
C ALA A 59 9.74 -0.54 -0.69
N ALA A 60 10.58 -0.90 -1.66
CA ALA A 60 10.16 -1.15 -3.03
C ALA A 60 9.14 -2.31 -3.11
N LEU A 61 9.37 -3.40 -2.38
CA LEU A 61 8.43 -4.52 -2.30
C LEU A 61 7.11 -4.11 -1.64
N ALA A 62 7.15 -3.33 -0.55
CA ALA A 62 5.95 -2.83 0.11
C ALA A 62 5.10 -1.94 -0.83
N LEU A 63 5.73 -1.08 -1.63
CA LEU A 63 5.08 -0.31 -2.70
C LEU A 63 4.41 -1.23 -3.71
N LEU A 64 5.11 -2.26 -4.17
CA LEU A 64 4.64 -3.17 -5.21
C LEU A 64 3.43 -3.97 -4.72
N ILE A 65 3.49 -4.50 -3.49
CA ILE A 65 2.39 -5.21 -2.84
C ILE A 65 1.19 -4.27 -2.64
N SER A 66 1.40 -3.05 -2.13
CA SER A 66 0.33 -2.05 -1.97
C SER A 66 -0.34 -1.73 -3.32
N SER A 67 0.46 -1.54 -4.37
CA SER A 67 -0.05 -1.27 -5.72
C SER A 67 -0.86 -2.42 -6.30
N TYR A 68 -0.41 -3.66 -6.08
CA TYR A 68 -1.12 -4.86 -6.48
C TYR A 68 -2.44 -5.01 -5.73
N LEU A 69 -2.40 -4.82 -4.40
CA LEU A 69 -3.57 -4.92 -3.54
C LEU A 69 -4.61 -3.83 -3.85
N TYR A 70 -4.17 -2.60 -4.12
CA TYR A 70 -5.04 -1.52 -4.60
C TYR A 70 -5.71 -1.88 -5.94
N SER A 71 -4.94 -2.42 -6.88
CA SER A 71 -5.47 -2.82 -8.19
C SER A 71 -6.49 -3.96 -8.06
N TYR A 72 -6.25 -4.91 -7.17
CA TYR A 72 -7.18 -5.99 -6.86
C TYR A 72 -8.49 -5.46 -6.25
N LEU A 73 -8.40 -4.55 -5.27
CA LEU A 73 -9.56 -3.89 -4.66
C LEU A 73 -10.38 -3.11 -5.70
N ARG A 74 -9.70 -2.35 -6.56
CA ARG A 74 -10.28 -1.63 -7.71
C ARG A 74 -11.07 -2.53 -8.64
N VAL A 75 -10.52 -3.70 -8.99
CA VAL A 75 -11.16 -4.62 -9.97
C VAL A 75 -12.38 -5.30 -9.35
N ARG A 76 -12.36 -5.58 -8.04
CA ARG A 76 -13.48 -6.21 -7.33
C ARG A 76 -14.63 -5.23 -7.01
N TYR A 77 -14.31 -3.95 -6.83
CA TYR A 77 -15.29 -2.86 -6.73
C TYR A 77 -14.96 -1.80 -7.80
N PRO A 78 -15.49 -1.93 -9.04
CA PRO A 78 -15.61 -0.75 -9.88
C PRO A 78 -16.41 0.27 -9.07
N SER A 79 -15.80 1.42 -8.82
CA SER A 79 -16.41 2.52 -8.11
C SER A 79 -17.84 2.73 -8.63
N ARG A 80 -18.85 2.57 -7.77
CA ARG A 80 -20.27 2.86 -8.06
C ARG A 80 -20.54 4.32 -8.49
N SER A 81 -19.49 5.12 -8.70
CA SER A 81 -19.55 6.50 -9.18
C SER A 81 -19.81 6.63 -10.69
N GLU A 82 -19.82 5.54 -11.47
CA GLU A 82 -20.25 5.56 -12.89
C GLU A 82 -21.78 5.46 -13.06
N ARG A 83 -22.55 6.01 -12.13
CA ARG A 83 -23.97 6.36 -12.38
C ARG A 83 -24.07 7.88 -12.52
N TRP A 84 -23.42 8.41 -13.54
CA TRP A 84 -23.79 9.71 -14.10
C TRP A 84 -24.64 9.43 -15.33
N GLU A 85 -25.88 9.89 -15.26
CA GLU A 85 -27.01 9.62 -16.15
C GLU A 85 -26.77 10.17 -17.56
N PRO A 86 -27.49 9.62 -18.55
CA PRO A 86 -28.29 10.45 -19.44
C PRO A 86 -29.79 10.31 -19.18
#